data_AF-A0A960ZHP7-F1
#
_entry.id   AF-A0A960ZHP7-F1
#
_cell.length_a   1.000
_cell.length_b   1.000
_cell.length_c   1.000
_cell.angle_alpha   90.00
_cell.angle_beta   90.00
_cell.angle_gamma   90.00
#
_symmetry.space_group_name_H-M   'P 1'
#
loop_
_entity.id
_entity.type
_entity.pdbx_description
1 polymer ?
#
loop_
_entity_poly.entity_id
_entity_poly.type
_entity_poly.pdbx_seq_one_letter_code
_entity_poly.pdbx_strand_id
1 'polypeptide(L)'
;MKTGLPVTEYKLLLERLIRLPMVSVFYSPVDVLLVLTPVLIADVLYLHTGHLLQYCIAAAIALPIHAQFCYITSDLHLSSYRSEVKRHIHEQGHKPPLRYSFSLLVKFLMVFVIIIIAAFILITLMRSEVMNTPGGFFYAISFSLYSLALLVLLTMMYFSAIFIAIHELQTAAINLKDASEVSLFSSATDRELAILADGFYSASAKVINYQKDLENQVNSATKHLQEAIEELSEKDKEIQMELDFAADIQKGIVPADLSPWNGISFAATYLPMGKVSGDYYDIFKSENAVFVLLADVSGHGVPAAFITMAAKQSFSMAIERTSEPAAIFRYVNEEMLKRVHTQDYLTAFLLKIDEQNKVTFANASHQKAIHLVAATDEVRMYDTDGLFIGAMPEASGTYKNGETQLKSGDRVILFTDGINEHKNTQGEEFGMERFLELLTSNKDKPIQEVQNIVIQELKKFMNGAPVRDDISMVTLELHPQWGNFVEIFNQGVEAMKNREYEQAEATLLQARSILSTYPRLDYMLARLYFIQERMPEAKKILVPYCQKMIQDTKAMQMLAAIALADGDLKMAESTLRELKTLDPHARNFQRLAQTFEDATGKSV
;
A
#
# COMPACT_ATOMS: atom_id res chain seq x y z
N MET A 1 -6.09 10.26 63.84
CA MET A 1 -7.03 11.41 63.79
C MET A 1 -8.40 10.89 63.32
N LYS A 2 -9.53 11.40 63.82
CA LYS A 2 -10.87 11.03 63.32
C LYS A 2 -11.02 11.57 61.89
N THR A 3 -11.28 10.68 60.93
CA THR A 3 -11.55 11.01 59.52
C THR A 3 -12.86 11.79 59.41
N GLY A 4 -12.80 13.06 58.96
CA GLY A 4 -14.01 13.87 58.70
C GLY A 4 -13.93 15.37 59.02
N LEU A 5 -12.81 15.89 59.53
CA LEU A 5 -12.69 17.34 59.77
C LEU A 5 -12.67 18.11 58.43
N PRO A 6 -13.33 19.28 58.34
CA PRO A 6 -13.29 20.12 57.16
C PRO A 6 -11.87 20.66 56.92
N VAL A 7 -11.51 20.90 55.65
CA VAL A 7 -10.18 21.37 55.20
C VAL A 7 -9.70 22.61 55.96
N THR A 8 -10.64 23.50 56.31
CA THR A 8 -10.38 24.71 57.10
C THR A 8 -9.79 24.40 58.47
N GLU A 9 -10.22 23.32 59.12
CA GLU A 9 -9.69 22.89 60.41
C GLU A 9 -8.31 22.26 60.28
N TYR A 10 -8.04 21.48 59.21
CA TYR A 10 -6.70 20.98 58.93
C TYR A 10 -5.71 22.10 58.61
N LYS A 11 -6.13 23.14 57.87
CA LYS A 11 -5.32 24.33 57.63
C LYS A 11 -4.99 25.08 58.92
N LEU A 12 -5.97 25.20 59.82
CA LEU A 12 -5.78 25.82 61.13
C LEU A 12 -4.86 24.97 62.02
N LEU A 13 -5.00 23.65 62.00
CA LEU A 13 -4.12 22.71 62.69
C LEU A 13 -2.68 22.83 62.19
N LEU A 14 -2.49 22.87 60.86
CA LEU A 14 -1.17 23.07 60.26
C LEU A 14 -0.56 24.41 60.67
N GLU A 15 -1.34 25.49 60.69
CA GLU A 15 -0.88 26.80 61.19
C GLU A 15 -0.43 26.71 62.65
N ARG A 16 -1.18 26.02 63.51
CA ARG A 16 -0.79 25.83 64.91
C ARG A 16 0.50 25.01 65.02
N LEU A 17 0.63 23.90 64.29
CA LEU A 17 1.83 23.06 64.29
C LEU A 17 3.10 23.79 63.81
N ILE A 18 2.95 24.79 62.95
CA ILE A 18 4.07 25.64 62.47
C ILE A 18 4.41 26.72 63.49
N ARG A 19 3.41 27.30 64.18
CA ARG A 19 3.64 28.34 65.20
C ARG A 19 4.13 27.81 66.54
N LEU A 20 3.76 26.59 66.92
CA LEU A 20 4.08 26.02 68.24
C LEU A 20 5.58 26.08 68.62
N PRO A 21 6.53 25.74 67.74
CA PRO A 21 7.96 25.92 68.03
C PRO A 21 8.35 27.39 68.25
N MET A 22 7.77 28.32 67.49
CA MET A 22 8.03 29.75 67.70
C MET A 22 7.45 30.23 69.04
N VAL A 23 6.33 29.65 69.46
CA VAL A 23 5.69 29.97 70.74
C VAL A 23 6.48 29.39 71.92
N SER A 24 7.12 28.22 71.78
CA SER A 24 7.96 27.66 72.85
C SER A 24 9.17 28.54 73.20
N VAL A 25 9.69 29.31 72.23
CA VAL A 25 10.71 30.36 72.47
C VAL A 25 10.20 31.44 73.43
N PHE A 26 8.93 31.83 73.34
CA PHE A 26 8.35 32.87 74.20
C PHE A 26 8.08 32.40 75.63
N TYR A 27 7.88 31.11 75.86
CA TYR A 27 7.69 30.54 77.20
C TYR A 27 9.01 30.19 77.89
N SER A 28 10.10 30.03 77.13
CA SER A 28 11.44 29.76 77.68
C SER A 28 11.93 30.74 78.78
N PRO A 29 11.65 32.06 78.73
CA PRO A 29 11.98 32.97 79.83
C PRO A 29 11.32 32.60 81.15
N VAL A 30 10.10 32.04 81.11
CA VAL A 30 9.37 31.64 82.31
C VAL A 30 10.07 30.47 82.98
N ASP A 31 10.54 29.48 82.21
CA ASP A 31 11.25 28.32 82.74
C ASP A 31 12.56 28.73 83.41
N VAL A 32 13.31 29.64 82.78
CA VAL A 32 14.57 30.18 83.30
C VAL A 32 14.31 30.98 84.59
N LEU A 33 13.26 31.80 84.61
CA LEU A 33 12.84 32.53 85.80
C LEU A 33 12.40 31.59 86.94
N LEU A 34 11.66 30.52 86.64
CA LEU A 34 11.17 29.58 87.64
C LEU A 34 12.30 28.86 88.37
N VAL A 35 13.41 28.57 87.68
CA VAL A 35 14.61 27.98 88.27
C VAL A 35 15.44 29.01 89.04
N LEU A 36 15.56 30.24 88.54
CA LEU A 36 16.39 31.29 89.15
C LEU A 36 15.72 32.00 90.33
N THR A 37 14.39 32.08 90.36
CA THR A 37 13.64 32.80 91.41
C THR A 37 13.86 32.18 92.80
N PRO A 38 13.80 30.84 92.99
CA PRO A 38 14.16 30.22 94.27
C PRO A 38 15.61 30.48 94.69
N VAL A 39 16.55 30.49 93.74
CA VAL A 39 17.98 30.78 93.99
C VAL A 39 18.16 32.22 94.47
N LEU A 40 17.50 33.17 93.81
CA LEU A 40 17.48 34.59 94.18
C LEU A 40 16.84 34.82 95.55
N ILE A 41 15.72 34.13 95.85
CA ILE A 41 15.04 34.23 97.16
C ILE A 41 15.91 33.66 98.27
N ALA A 42 16.53 32.50 98.06
CA ALA A 42 17.45 31.91 99.03
C ALA A 42 18.66 32.81 99.29
N ASP A 43 19.20 33.46 98.25
CA ASP A 43 20.32 34.38 98.40
C ASP A 43 19.94 35.63 99.20
N VAL A 44 18.78 36.22 98.92
CA VAL A 44 18.33 37.45 99.58
C VAL A 44 17.88 37.22 101.02
N LEU A 45 17.20 36.10 101.32
CA LEU A 45 16.58 35.85 102.63
C LEU A 45 17.46 35.04 103.58
N TYR A 46 18.32 34.17 103.07
CA TYR A 46 19.05 33.20 103.90
C TYR A 46 20.58 33.33 103.80
N LEU A 47 21.14 33.47 102.59
CA LEU A 47 22.59 33.40 102.40
C LEU A 47 23.30 34.78 102.49
N HIS A 48 22.62 35.86 102.11
CA HIS A 48 23.14 37.24 102.08
C HIS A 48 24.49 37.40 101.35
N THR A 49 24.70 36.71 100.22
CA THR A 49 26.02 36.72 99.55
C THR A 49 26.33 38.00 98.78
N GLY A 50 25.31 38.76 98.38
CA GLY A 50 25.47 40.02 97.63
C GLY A 50 25.72 39.84 96.12
N HIS A 51 25.58 38.63 95.58
CA HIS A 51 25.90 38.29 94.19
C HIS A 51 24.74 38.49 93.18
N LEU A 52 23.78 39.36 93.48
CA LEU A 52 22.57 39.59 92.67
C LEU A 52 22.86 39.83 91.17
N LEU A 53 23.86 40.64 90.86
CA LEU A 53 24.26 40.96 89.48
C LEU A 53 24.73 39.71 88.71
N GLN A 54 25.41 38.78 89.37
CA GLN A 54 25.93 37.56 88.74
C GLN A 54 24.80 36.60 88.37
N TYR A 55 23.77 36.49 89.21
CA TYR A 55 22.58 35.70 88.89
C TYR A 55 21.80 36.29 87.70
N CYS A 56 21.70 37.63 87.59
CA CYS A 56 21.10 38.28 86.43
C CYS A 56 21.90 38.03 85.14
N ILE A 57 23.23 38.05 85.21
CA ILE A 57 24.09 37.74 84.05
C ILE A 57 23.95 36.26 83.66
N ALA A 58 23.91 35.34 84.62
CA ALA A 58 23.66 33.92 84.36
C ALA A 58 22.29 33.69 83.70
N ALA A 59 21.26 34.41 84.14
CA ALA A 59 19.94 34.39 83.51
C ALA A 59 19.98 34.86 82.05
N ALA A 60 20.67 35.97 81.79
CA ALA A 60 20.79 36.55 80.46
C ALA A 60 21.50 35.61 79.46
N ILE A 61 22.37 34.75 79.95
CA ILE A 61 23.12 33.77 79.15
C ILE A 61 22.35 32.45 79.00
N ALA A 62 21.74 31.95 80.08
CA ALA A 62 20.97 30.70 80.05
C ALA A 62 19.72 30.80 79.16
N LEU A 63 19.12 31.98 79.09
CA LEU A 63 17.89 32.24 78.34
C LEU A 63 17.97 31.90 76.83
N PRO A 64 18.90 32.47 76.04
CA PRO A 64 18.99 32.16 74.61
C PRO A 64 19.27 30.68 74.33
N ILE A 65 20.05 30.01 75.20
CA ILE A 65 20.37 28.58 75.07
C ILE A 65 19.12 27.73 75.29
N HIS A 66 18.37 27.98 76.36
CA HIS A 66 17.13 27.27 76.64
C HIS A 66 16.08 27.53 75.57
N ALA A 67 15.93 28.78 75.11
CA ALA A 67 14.98 29.14 74.08
C ALA A 67 15.25 28.40 72.76
N GLN A 68 16.52 28.29 72.38
CA GLN A 68 16.93 27.55 71.19
C GLN A 68 16.72 26.04 71.34
N PHE A 69 17.06 25.46 72.49
CA PHE A 69 16.82 24.05 72.77
C PHE A 69 15.32 23.70 72.70
N CYS A 70 14.46 24.51 73.32
CA CYS A 70 13.00 24.34 73.29
C CYS A 70 12.43 24.48 71.87
N TYR A 71 12.99 25.40 71.05
CA TYR A 71 12.59 25.55 69.66
C TYR A 71 12.92 24.30 68.83
N ILE A 72 14.18 23.84 68.84
CA ILE A 72 14.63 22.73 67.99
C ILE A 72 13.92 21.43 68.36
N THR A 73 13.82 21.13 69.66
CA THR A 73 13.15 19.92 70.14
C THR A 73 11.67 19.90 69.74
N SER A 74 10.99 21.04 69.86
CA SER A 74 9.59 21.19 69.42
C SER A 74 9.45 21.07 67.91
N ASP A 75 10.35 21.68 67.13
CA ASP A 75 10.30 21.63 65.68
C ASP A 75 10.56 20.22 65.14
N LEU A 76 11.47 19.47 65.77
CA LEU A 76 11.78 18.09 65.41
C LEU A 76 10.60 17.16 65.69
N HIS A 77 9.98 17.23 66.88
CA HIS A 77 8.85 16.36 67.25
C HIS A 77 7.59 16.65 66.42
N LEU A 78 7.37 17.90 66.04
CA LEU A 78 6.17 18.30 65.29
C LEU A 78 6.30 18.04 63.77
N SER A 79 7.48 17.64 63.28
CA SER A 79 7.76 17.42 61.86
C SER A 79 6.86 16.36 61.21
N SER A 80 6.71 15.19 61.84
CA SER A 80 5.88 14.08 61.35
C SER A 80 4.40 14.46 61.26
N TYR A 81 3.87 15.13 62.28
CA TYR A 81 2.48 15.59 62.33
C TYR A 81 2.17 16.61 61.23
N ARG A 82 3.13 17.49 60.89
CA ARG A 82 2.95 18.45 59.80
C ARG A 82 2.84 17.77 58.44
N SER A 83 3.67 16.76 58.18
CA SER A 83 3.58 15.98 56.94
C SER A 83 2.25 15.24 56.82
N GLU A 84 1.78 14.63 57.90
CA GLU A 84 0.51 13.90 57.92
C GLU A 84 -0.69 14.83 57.67
N VAL A 85 -0.68 16.04 58.27
CA VAL A 85 -1.75 17.03 58.04
C VAL A 85 -1.71 17.58 56.61
N LYS A 86 -0.52 17.87 56.06
CA LYS A 86 -0.37 18.29 54.65
C LYS A 86 -0.92 17.24 53.70
N ARG A 87 -0.66 15.95 53.98
CA ARG A 87 -1.18 14.82 53.22
C ARG A 87 -2.71 14.78 53.21
N HIS A 88 -3.36 14.87 54.37
CA HIS A 88 -4.83 14.88 54.44
C HIS A 88 -5.46 16.07 53.71
N ILE A 89 -4.85 17.27 53.78
CA ILE A 89 -5.32 18.44 53.03
C ILE A 89 -5.31 18.17 51.52
N HIS A 90 -4.27 17.47 51.05
CA HIS A 90 -4.13 17.14 49.65
C HIS A 90 -5.03 16.00 49.18
N GLU A 91 -5.21 14.96 49.98
CA GLU A 91 -6.16 13.87 49.70
C GLU A 91 -7.60 14.41 49.56
N GLN A 92 -7.91 15.55 50.18
CA GLN A 92 -9.17 16.28 50.02
C GLN A 92 -9.20 17.22 48.79
N GLY A 93 -8.19 17.17 47.90
CA GLY A 93 -8.12 17.96 46.66
C GLY A 93 -7.62 19.41 46.83
N HIS A 94 -7.12 19.80 48.00
CA HIS A 94 -6.67 21.17 48.26
C HIS A 94 -5.15 21.29 48.33
N LYS A 95 -4.60 22.43 47.89
CA LYS A 95 -3.18 22.73 48.11
C LYS A 95 -2.93 23.15 49.57
N PRO A 96 -1.99 22.53 50.29
CA PRO A 96 -1.64 22.96 51.64
C PRO A 96 -1.02 24.37 51.60
N PRO A 97 -1.33 25.24 52.59
CA PRO A 97 -0.80 26.59 52.64
C PRO A 97 0.72 26.60 52.88
N LEU A 98 1.45 27.39 52.09
CA LEU A 98 2.87 27.63 52.25
C LEU A 98 3.10 28.58 53.43
N ARG A 99 3.51 28.02 54.57
CA ARG A 99 3.91 28.79 55.74
C ARG A 99 5.25 28.30 56.24
N TYR A 100 6.09 29.24 56.61
CA TYR A 100 7.49 29.01 56.95
C TYR A 100 7.73 29.29 58.43
N SER A 101 8.65 28.54 59.02
CA SER A 101 9.28 28.87 60.29
C SER A 101 10.53 29.72 60.03
N PHE A 102 11.47 29.81 60.97
CA PHE A 102 12.74 30.50 60.74
C PHE A 102 13.49 29.89 59.54
N SER A 103 14.12 30.75 58.73
CA SER A 103 15.01 30.32 57.65
C SER A 103 16.20 29.53 58.19
N LEU A 104 16.79 28.68 57.35
CA LEU A 104 18.00 27.94 57.68
C LEU A 104 19.13 28.86 58.17
N LEU A 105 19.29 30.02 57.53
CA LEU A 105 20.30 31.03 57.87
C LEU A 105 20.16 31.54 59.31
N VAL A 106 18.92 31.83 59.74
CA VAL A 106 18.62 32.29 61.10
C VAL A 106 18.92 31.19 62.13
N LYS A 107 18.59 29.93 61.82
CA LYS A 107 18.90 28.78 62.67
C LYS A 107 20.42 28.61 62.85
N PHE A 108 21.21 28.74 61.79
CA PHE A 108 22.68 28.72 61.88
C PHE A 108 23.23 29.91 62.67
N LEU A 109 22.70 31.12 62.43
CA LEU A 109 23.13 32.32 63.15
C LEU A 109 22.93 32.18 64.66
N MET A 110 21.84 31.56 65.12
CA MET A 110 21.59 31.29 66.54
C MET A 110 22.67 30.40 67.17
N VAL A 111 23.17 29.38 66.45
CA VAL A 111 24.29 28.54 66.93
C VAL A 111 25.56 29.38 67.12
N PHE A 112 25.87 30.28 66.19
CA PHE A 112 27.03 31.18 66.33
C PHE A 112 26.91 32.10 67.54
N VAL A 113 25.69 32.57 67.86
CA VAL A 113 25.44 33.37 69.07
C VAL A 113 25.79 32.58 70.33
N ILE A 114 25.43 31.29 70.42
CA ILE A 114 25.81 30.43 71.55
C ILE A 114 27.33 30.27 71.65
N ILE A 115 28.02 30.05 70.53
CA ILE A 115 29.49 29.93 70.52
C ILE A 115 30.14 31.21 71.05
N ILE A 116 29.66 32.37 70.61
CA ILE A 116 30.17 33.67 71.06
C ILE A 116 29.93 33.86 72.57
N ILE A 117 28.74 33.51 73.06
CA ILE A 117 28.40 33.62 74.49
C ILE A 117 29.26 32.65 75.33
N ALA A 118 29.43 31.40 74.90
CA ALA A 118 30.26 30.42 75.60
C ALA A 118 31.73 30.85 75.62
N ALA A 119 32.25 31.36 74.51
CA ALA A 119 33.60 31.91 74.43
C ALA A 119 33.77 33.14 75.35
N PHE A 120 32.79 34.04 75.39
CA PHE A 120 32.80 35.19 76.29
C PHE A 120 32.84 34.79 77.77
N ILE A 121 32.04 33.78 78.17
CA ILE A 121 32.08 33.24 79.53
C ILE A 121 33.47 32.67 79.83
N LEU A 122 34.03 31.86 78.92
CA LEU A 122 35.33 31.25 79.11
C LEU A 122 36.44 32.30 79.27
N ILE A 123 36.45 33.32 78.42
CA ILE A 123 37.41 34.44 78.49
C ILE A 123 37.28 35.17 79.83
N THR A 124 36.04 35.47 80.25
CA THR A 124 35.77 36.15 81.52
C THR A 124 36.26 35.31 82.70
N LEU A 125 36.04 34.00 82.65
CA LEU A 125 36.45 33.06 83.68
C LEU A 125 37.97 32.94 83.75
N MET A 126 38.65 32.85 82.61
CA MET A 126 40.12 32.84 82.50
C MET A 126 40.77 34.09 83.10
N ARG A 127 40.08 35.23 83.06
CA ARG A 127 40.56 36.51 83.61
C ARG A 127 40.26 36.68 85.11
N SER A 128 39.40 35.85 85.69
CA SER A 128 38.97 35.97 87.09
C SER A 128 40.01 35.42 88.08
N GLU A 129 40.08 35.98 89.29
CA GLU A 129 40.96 35.50 90.37
C GLU A 129 40.65 34.06 90.81
N VAL A 130 39.45 33.56 90.49
CA VAL A 130 38.99 32.19 90.76
C VAL A 130 39.91 31.16 90.10
N MET A 131 40.50 31.47 88.94
CA MET A 131 41.44 30.59 88.22
C MET A 131 42.72 30.29 88.98
N ASN A 132 43.13 31.15 89.91
CA ASN A 132 44.32 30.93 90.71
C ASN A 132 44.10 29.88 91.82
N THR A 133 42.86 29.41 91.99
CA THR A 133 42.54 28.32 92.92
C THR A 133 42.49 26.97 92.19
N PRO A 134 42.89 25.86 92.84
CA PRO A 134 42.79 24.52 92.24
C PRO A 134 41.35 24.17 91.78
N GLY A 135 40.33 24.67 92.49
CA GLY A 135 38.93 24.47 92.13
C GLY A 135 38.48 25.25 90.90
N GLY A 136 39.00 26.47 90.69
CA GLY A 136 38.66 27.28 89.53
C GLY A 136 39.15 26.69 88.20
N PHE A 137 40.33 26.08 88.20
CA PHE A 137 40.84 25.38 87.03
C PHE A 137 39.96 24.17 86.63
N PHE A 138 39.53 23.38 87.62
CA PHE A 138 38.61 22.26 87.39
C PHE A 138 37.25 22.72 86.86
N TYR A 139 36.74 23.85 87.36
CA TYR A 139 35.50 24.47 86.90
C TYR A 139 35.60 24.93 85.44
N ALA A 140 36.70 25.59 85.05
CA ALA A 140 36.93 26.05 83.68
C ALA A 140 36.94 24.90 82.66
N ILE A 141 37.61 23.80 83.01
CA ILE A 141 37.66 22.59 82.19
C ILE A 141 36.26 21.96 82.09
N SER A 142 35.55 21.84 83.20
CA SER A 142 34.21 21.26 83.24
C SER A 142 33.21 22.07 82.41
N PHE A 143 33.25 23.40 82.51
CA PHE A 143 32.45 24.30 81.69
C PHE A 143 32.80 24.17 80.19
N SER A 144 34.09 24.09 79.85
CA SER A 144 34.54 23.94 78.45
C SER A 144 34.05 22.62 77.85
N LEU A 145 34.17 21.52 78.59
CA LEU A 145 33.68 20.20 78.16
C LEU A 145 32.15 20.18 78.03
N TYR A 146 31.43 20.78 78.98
CA TYR A 146 29.98 20.89 78.93
C TYR A 146 29.50 21.73 77.74
N SER A 147 30.10 22.91 77.54
CA SER A 147 29.74 23.82 76.45
C SER A 147 30.02 23.19 75.07
N LEU A 148 31.13 22.44 74.94
CA LEU A 148 31.45 21.68 73.74
C LEU A 148 30.43 20.56 73.49
N ALA A 149 30.09 19.78 74.52
CA ALA A 149 29.10 18.71 74.41
C ALA A 149 27.72 19.25 73.99
N LEU A 150 27.31 20.38 74.57
CA LEU A 150 26.06 21.06 74.22
C LEU A 150 26.06 21.57 72.78
N LEU A 151 27.17 22.16 72.32
CA LEU A 151 27.32 22.62 70.94
C LEU A 151 27.24 21.47 69.93
N VAL A 152 27.92 20.36 70.22
CA VAL A 152 27.86 19.13 69.40
C VAL A 152 26.44 18.58 69.35
N LEU A 153 25.73 18.54 70.49
CA LEU A 153 24.35 18.07 70.54
C LEU A 153 23.41 18.96 69.70
N LEU A 154 23.48 20.29 69.87
CA LEU A 154 22.65 21.24 69.12
C LEU A 154 22.92 21.17 67.62
N THR A 155 24.19 21.13 67.21
CA THR A 155 24.57 21.00 65.80
C THR A 155 24.09 19.68 65.21
N MET A 156 24.25 18.55 65.92
CA MET A 156 23.70 17.26 65.50
C MET A 156 22.19 17.31 65.29
N MET A 157 21.44 17.94 66.20
CA MET A 157 19.99 18.08 66.06
C MET A 157 19.59 18.90 64.83
N TYR A 158 20.27 20.02 64.54
CA TYR A 158 20.02 20.82 63.34
C TYR A 158 20.32 20.04 62.06
N PHE A 159 21.47 19.36 62.00
CA PHE A 159 21.82 18.53 60.85
C PHE A 159 20.81 17.40 60.65
N SER A 160 20.37 16.74 61.72
CA SER A 160 19.34 15.70 61.65
C SER A 160 18.05 16.20 61.00
N ALA A 161 17.57 17.39 61.36
CA ALA A 161 16.36 17.97 60.77
C ALA A 161 16.51 18.22 59.25
N ILE A 162 17.68 18.69 58.82
CA ILE A 162 17.99 18.92 57.40
C ILE A 162 18.07 17.60 56.64
N PHE A 163 18.78 16.61 57.17
CA PHE A 163 18.94 15.31 56.52
C PHE A 163 17.61 14.58 56.33
N ILE A 164 16.69 14.65 57.31
CA ILE A 164 15.34 14.09 57.18
C ILE A 164 14.61 14.72 55.99
N ALA A 165 14.63 16.05 55.89
CA ALA A 165 13.94 16.75 54.80
C ALA A 165 14.56 16.47 53.42
N ILE A 166 15.89 16.36 53.33
CA ILE A 166 16.58 15.97 52.08
C ILE A 166 16.26 14.53 51.71
N HIS A 167 16.24 13.61 52.68
CA HIS A 167 15.95 12.20 52.42
C HIS A 167 14.50 12.00 51.92
N GLU A 168 13.55 12.76 52.46
CA GLU A 168 12.18 12.81 51.93
C GLU A 168 12.15 13.26 50.46
N LEU A 169 12.89 14.32 50.10
CA LEU A 169 13.01 14.81 48.72
C LEU A 169 13.73 13.83 47.78
N GLN A 170 14.70 13.07 48.30
CA GLN A 170 15.38 12.06 47.51
C GLN A 170 14.47 10.86 47.22
N THR A 171 13.75 10.39 48.25
CA THR A 171 12.77 9.28 48.12
C THR A 171 11.65 9.66 47.15
N ALA A 172 11.17 10.89 47.29
CA ALA A 172 10.26 11.54 46.35
C ALA A 172 10.75 11.48 44.89
N ALA A 173 12.00 11.84 44.66
CA ALA A 173 12.58 11.88 43.32
C ALA A 173 12.84 10.51 42.71
N ILE A 174 13.26 9.53 43.51
CA ILE A 174 13.46 8.16 43.05
C ILE A 174 12.12 7.53 42.65
N ASN A 175 11.08 7.70 43.48
CA ASN A 175 9.77 7.11 43.23
C ASN A 175 9.04 7.70 42.01
N LEU A 176 9.41 8.92 41.58
CA LEU A 176 8.93 9.53 40.33
C LEU A 176 9.35 8.72 39.10
N LYS A 177 10.53 8.12 39.13
CA LYS A 177 11.09 7.34 38.01
C LYS A 177 10.26 6.07 37.74
N ASP A 178 9.67 5.51 38.79
CA ASP A 178 8.97 4.22 38.72
C ASP A 178 7.44 4.40 38.62
N ALA A 179 6.95 5.61 38.36
CA ALA A 179 5.53 5.96 38.17
C ALA A 179 4.59 5.50 39.31
N SER A 180 5.12 5.29 40.51
CA SER A 180 4.35 4.92 41.69
C SER A 180 3.53 6.11 42.23
N GLU A 181 2.36 5.88 42.84
CA GLU A 181 1.57 6.93 43.50
C GLU A 181 2.37 7.53 44.66
N VAL A 182 3.05 8.66 44.41
CA VAL A 182 3.91 9.26 45.42
C VAL A 182 3.11 10.25 46.29
N SER A 183 2.88 9.90 47.56
CA SER A 183 2.37 10.85 48.56
C SER A 183 3.50 11.79 49.02
N LEU A 184 3.64 12.92 48.32
CA LEU A 184 4.78 13.84 48.37
C LEU A 184 4.51 15.06 49.27
N PHE A 185 4.61 14.93 50.59
CA PHE A 185 4.56 16.11 51.49
C PHE A 185 5.80 16.20 52.35
N SER A 186 6.62 17.22 52.10
CA SER A 186 7.81 17.49 52.91
C SER A 186 7.45 17.95 54.32
N SER A 187 8.15 17.41 55.31
CA SER A 187 8.12 17.83 56.72
C SER A 187 8.82 19.16 56.97
N ALA A 188 9.57 19.66 55.98
CA ALA A 188 10.33 20.90 56.08
C ALA A 188 9.43 22.10 56.39
N THR A 189 9.85 22.86 57.40
CA THR A 189 9.28 24.16 57.79
C THR A 189 10.22 25.31 57.48
N ASP A 190 11.49 25.01 57.15
CA ASP A 190 12.45 25.99 56.67
C ASP A 190 12.00 26.57 55.33
N ARG A 191 12.15 27.88 55.17
CA ARG A 191 11.69 28.59 53.98
C ARG A 191 12.30 28.01 52.71
N GLU A 192 13.60 27.77 52.71
CA GLU A 192 14.36 27.33 51.55
C GLU A 192 13.94 25.91 51.10
N LEU A 193 13.89 24.95 52.04
CA LEU A 193 13.51 23.56 51.72
C LEU A 193 12.03 23.43 51.39
N ALA A 194 11.15 24.20 52.03
CA ALA A 194 9.72 24.16 51.74
C ALA A 194 9.39 24.66 50.32
N ILE A 195 10.06 25.73 49.86
CA ILE A 195 9.93 26.23 48.48
C ILE A 195 10.43 25.19 47.47
N LEU A 196 11.59 24.57 47.75
CA LEU A 196 12.16 23.53 46.89
C LEU A 196 11.22 22.31 46.77
N ALA A 197 10.66 21.87 47.89
CA ALA A 197 9.72 20.74 47.92
C ALA A 197 8.45 21.00 47.11
N ASP A 198 7.87 22.20 47.21
CA ASP A 198 6.66 22.58 46.46
C ASP A 198 6.90 22.69 44.95
N GLY A 199 8.06 23.25 44.55
CA GLY A 199 8.48 23.31 43.15
C GLY A 199 8.67 21.91 42.56
N PHE A 200 9.34 21.01 43.30
CA PHE A 200 9.54 19.63 42.89
C PHE A 200 8.21 18.87 42.76
N TYR A 201 7.30 19.06 43.72
CA TYR A 201 5.96 18.48 43.71
C TYR A 201 5.16 18.90 42.48
N SER A 202 5.13 20.21 42.21
CA SER A 202 4.37 20.77 41.08
C SER A 202 4.91 20.26 39.74
N ALA A 203 6.23 20.14 39.59
CA ALA A 203 6.85 19.57 38.40
C ALA A 203 6.50 18.08 38.23
N SER A 204 6.62 17.30 39.32
CA SER A 204 6.32 15.87 39.35
C SER A 204 4.88 15.55 38.95
N ALA A 205 3.91 16.25 39.54
CA ALA A 205 2.50 16.09 39.21
C ALA A 205 2.21 16.41 37.73
N LYS A 206 2.88 17.43 37.18
CA LYS A 206 2.73 17.79 35.77
C LYS A 206 3.27 16.70 34.83
N VAL A 207 4.42 16.10 35.17
CA VAL A 207 5.02 15.01 34.38
C VAL A 207 4.12 13.78 34.34
N ILE A 208 3.59 13.36 35.50
CA ILE A 208 2.68 12.19 35.58
C ILE A 208 1.42 12.41 34.74
N ASN A 209 0.81 13.60 34.83
CA ASN A 209 -0.38 13.91 34.03
C ASN A 209 -0.06 13.93 32.53
N TYR A 210 1.07 14.52 32.12
CA TYR A 210 1.50 14.50 30.72
C TYR A 210 1.75 13.08 30.20
N GLN A 211 2.37 12.21 31.00
CA GLN A 211 2.59 10.81 30.60
C GLN A 211 1.26 10.09 30.37
N LYS A 212 0.30 10.25 31.28
CA LYS A 212 -1.03 9.65 31.17
C LYS A 212 -1.82 10.17 29.97
N ASP A 213 -1.79 11.48 29.73
CA ASP A 213 -2.45 12.09 28.58
C ASP A 213 -1.81 11.63 27.27
N LEU A 214 -0.47 11.54 27.21
CA LEU A 214 0.24 11.05 26.04
C LEU A 214 -0.07 9.58 25.76
N GLU A 215 -0.09 8.72 26.78
CA GLU A 215 -0.45 7.31 26.65
C GLU A 215 -1.88 7.15 26.11
N ASN A 216 -2.84 7.92 26.63
CA ASN A 216 -4.21 7.94 26.10
C ASN A 216 -4.27 8.41 24.64
N GLN A 217 -3.51 9.46 24.28
CA GLN A 217 -3.44 9.95 22.90
C GLN A 217 -2.83 8.91 21.95
N VAL A 218 -1.73 8.27 22.35
CA VAL A 218 -1.07 7.23 21.55
C VAL A 218 -1.98 6.03 21.37
N ASN A 219 -2.66 5.58 22.43
CA ASN A 219 -3.60 4.47 22.35
C ASN A 219 -4.79 4.80 21.43
N SER A 220 -5.35 6.00 21.53
CA SER A 220 -6.43 6.45 20.65
C SER A 220 -5.98 6.55 19.19
N ALA A 221 -4.81 7.14 18.93
CA ALA A 221 -4.27 7.28 17.58
C ALA A 221 -3.95 5.91 16.95
N THR A 222 -3.39 4.98 17.73
CA THR A 222 -3.11 3.61 17.28
C THR A 222 -4.40 2.87 16.92
N LYS A 223 -5.45 3.03 17.73
CA LYS A 223 -6.76 2.45 17.44
C LYS A 223 -7.36 3.00 16.14
N HIS A 224 -7.36 4.32 15.96
CA HIS A 224 -7.89 4.96 14.74
C HIS A 224 -7.09 4.53 13.50
N LEU A 225 -5.76 4.40 13.62
CA LEU A 225 -4.92 3.93 12.52
C LEU A 225 -5.24 2.47 12.16
N GLN A 226 -5.47 1.61 13.15
CA GLN A 226 -5.85 0.22 12.92
C GLN A 226 -7.21 0.13 12.21
N GLU A 227 -8.21 0.89 12.67
CA GLU A 227 -9.53 0.96 12.02
C GLU A 227 -9.42 1.45 10.57
N ALA A 228 -8.60 2.47 10.30
CA ALA A 228 -8.38 2.98 8.94
C ALA A 228 -7.67 1.98 8.02
N ILE A 229 -6.70 1.21 8.55
CA ILE A 229 -6.01 0.15 7.80
C ILE A 229 -6.98 -0.99 7.45
N GLU A 230 -7.85 -1.37 8.38
CA GLU A 230 -8.88 -2.39 8.14
C GLU A 230 -9.89 -1.94 7.08
N GLU A 231 -10.42 -0.71 7.19
CA GLU A 231 -11.32 -0.14 6.20
C GLU A 231 -10.67 -0.06 4.81
N LEU A 232 -9.41 0.41 4.73
CA LEU A 232 -8.67 0.45 3.46
C LEU A 232 -8.48 -0.95 2.87
N SER A 233 -8.14 -1.94 3.71
CA SER A 233 -7.96 -3.32 3.25
C SER A 233 -9.25 -3.95 2.74
N GLU A 234 -10.39 -3.65 3.34
CA GLU A 234 -11.70 -4.10 2.87
C GLU A 234 -12.04 -3.46 1.52
N LYS A 235 -11.83 -2.15 1.39
CA LYS A 235 -12.05 -1.42 0.12
C LYS A 235 -11.15 -1.91 -1.00
N ASP A 236 -9.88 -2.15 -0.71
CA ASP A 236 -8.94 -2.71 -1.69
C ASP A 236 -9.40 -4.10 -2.15
N LYS A 237 -9.90 -4.96 -1.25
CA LYS A 237 -10.45 -6.27 -1.63
C LYS A 237 -11.66 -6.14 -2.55
N GLU A 238 -12.60 -5.24 -2.25
CA GLU A 238 -13.77 -4.98 -3.10
C GLU A 238 -13.33 -4.55 -4.51
N ILE A 239 -12.43 -3.57 -4.61
CA ILE A 239 -11.90 -3.08 -5.89
C ILE A 239 -11.18 -4.21 -6.65
N GLN A 240 -10.37 -5.03 -5.96
CA GLN A 240 -9.68 -6.14 -6.61
C GLN A 240 -10.64 -7.16 -7.19
N MET A 241 -11.75 -7.47 -6.50
CA MET A 241 -12.79 -8.38 -7.00
C MET A 241 -13.51 -7.81 -8.23
N GLU A 242 -13.84 -6.51 -8.23
CA GLU A 242 -14.45 -5.86 -9.40
C GLU A 242 -13.50 -5.87 -10.61
N LEU A 243 -12.21 -5.64 -10.38
CA LEU A 243 -11.20 -5.71 -11.45
C LEU A 243 -11.00 -7.14 -11.97
N ASP A 244 -11.06 -8.17 -11.10
CA ASP A 244 -11.00 -9.56 -11.54
C ASP A 244 -12.20 -9.92 -12.42
N PHE A 245 -13.39 -9.45 -12.03
CA PHE A 245 -14.60 -9.65 -12.84
C PHE A 245 -14.50 -8.95 -14.21
N ALA A 246 -14.00 -7.71 -14.25
CA ALA A 246 -13.77 -7.00 -15.50
C ALA A 246 -12.74 -7.72 -16.41
N ALA A 247 -11.66 -8.24 -15.82
CA ALA A 247 -10.65 -9.03 -16.53
C ALA A 247 -11.24 -10.28 -17.17
N ASP A 248 -12.13 -10.98 -16.46
CA ASP A 248 -12.78 -12.18 -16.96
C ASP A 248 -13.75 -11.88 -18.11
N ILE A 249 -14.45 -10.75 -18.06
CA ILE A 249 -15.25 -10.25 -19.21
C ILE A 249 -14.34 -9.99 -20.42
N GLN A 250 -13.23 -9.27 -20.23
CA GLN A 250 -12.32 -8.92 -21.33
C GLN A 250 -11.69 -10.16 -21.95
N LYS A 251 -11.27 -11.14 -21.15
CA LYS A 251 -10.76 -12.45 -21.61
C LYS A 251 -11.77 -13.23 -22.45
N GLY A 252 -13.06 -13.04 -22.25
CA GLY A 252 -14.10 -13.67 -23.09
C GLY A 252 -14.31 -12.97 -24.43
N ILE A 253 -13.92 -11.70 -24.55
CA ILE A 253 -14.24 -10.83 -25.69
C ILE A 253 -13.05 -10.65 -26.63
N VAL A 254 -11.84 -10.53 -26.08
CA VAL A 254 -10.62 -10.25 -26.85
C VAL A 254 -10.10 -11.41 -27.71
N PRO A 255 -10.18 -12.70 -27.33
CA PRO A 255 -9.56 -13.77 -28.11
C PRO A 255 -10.13 -13.83 -29.53
N ALA A 256 -9.26 -13.71 -30.53
CA ALA A 256 -9.62 -13.91 -31.92
C ALA A 256 -9.58 -15.40 -32.30
N ASP A 257 -10.36 -15.79 -33.31
CA ASP A 257 -10.20 -17.10 -33.93
C ASP A 257 -8.87 -17.16 -34.70
N LEU A 258 -7.91 -17.94 -34.20
CA LEU A 258 -6.60 -18.14 -34.82
C LEU A 258 -6.59 -19.25 -35.89
N SER A 259 -7.75 -19.79 -36.28
CA SER A 259 -7.81 -20.80 -37.35
C SER A 259 -7.20 -20.29 -38.67
N PRO A 260 -6.50 -21.13 -39.44
CA PRO A 260 -5.89 -20.69 -40.69
C PRO A 260 -6.92 -20.18 -41.72
N TRP A 261 -6.52 -19.22 -42.56
CA TRP A 261 -7.35 -18.70 -43.66
C TRP A 261 -6.55 -18.63 -44.95
N ASN A 262 -7.01 -19.26 -46.03
CA ASN A 262 -6.39 -19.23 -47.36
C ASN A 262 -4.85 -19.44 -47.36
N GLY A 263 -4.36 -20.44 -46.62
CA GLY A 263 -2.92 -20.73 -46.52
C GLY A 263 -2.15 -19.82 -45.56
N ILE A 264 -2.83 -18.89 -44.88
CA ILE A 264 -2.27 -18.01 -43.86
C ILE A 264 -2.49 -18.63 -42.49
N SER A 265 -1.43 -18.75 -41.71
CA SER A 265 -1.47 -19.17 -40.30
C SER A 265 -1.31 -17.96 -39.39
N PHE A 266 -1.95 -17.97 -38.23
CA PHE A 266 -1.92 -16.87 -37.26
C PHE A 266 -1.38 -17.34 -35.92
N ALA A 267 -0.63 -16.48 -35.24
CA ALA A 267 -0.21 -16.62 -33.86
C ALA A 267 -0.41 -15.29 -33.15
N ALA A 268 -0.85 -15.32 -31.90
CA ALA A 268 -1.04 -14.11 -31.11
C ALA A 268 -0.52 -14.30 -29.69
N THR A 269 0.05 -13.22 -29.15
CA THR A 269 0.43 -13.07 -27.75
C THR A 269 -0.26 -11.82 -27.23
N TYR A 270 -0.87 -11.95 -26.05
CA TYR A 270 -1.56 -10.87 -25.36
C TYR A 270 -1.30 -10.99 -23.86
N LEU A 271 -0.54 -10.05 -23.31
CA LEU A 271 -0.12 -10.02 -21.92
C LEU A 271 -0.42 -8.63 -21.33
N PRO A 272 -1.57 -8.46 -20.65
CA PRO A 272 -1.90 -7.24 -19.94
C PRO A 272 -0.85 -6.86 -18.88
N MET A 273 -0.57 -5.57 -18.73
CA MET A 273 0.21 -5.00 -17.62
C MET A 273 -0.53 -5.15 -16.29
N GLY A 274 -1.84 -4.92 -16.30
CA GLY A 274 -2.73 -4.99 -15.15
C GLY A 274 -3.71 -6.16 -15.23
N LYS A 275 -4.84 -6.04 -14.52
CA LYS A 275 -5.95 -7.00 -14.62
C LYS A 275 -6.73 -6.85 -15.94
N VAL A 276 -6.84 -5.61 -16.42
CA VAL A 276 -7.48 -5.25 -17.69
C VAL A 276 -6.49 -4.44 -18.52
N SER A 277 -6.66 -4.47 -19.83
CA SER A 277 -5.72 -3.90 -20.81
C SER A 277 -6.42 -2.95 -21.78
N GLY A 278 -5.70 -1.93 -22.25
CA GLY A 278 -6.15 -1.03 -23.33
C GLY A 278 -5.97 -1.65 -24.70
N ASP A 279 -4.97 -2.52 -24.85
CA ASP A 279 -4.72 -3.29 -26.06
C ASP A 279 -5.87 -4.25 -26.40
N TYR A 280 -6.15 -4.37 -27.70
CA TYR A 280 -6.82 -5.54 -28.24
C TYR A 280 -6.41 -5.83 -29.68
N TYR A 281 -6.61 -7.08 -30.05
CA TYR A 281 -6.47 -7.52 -31.43
C TYR A 281 -7.72 -8.29 -31.86
N ASP A 282 -7.92 -8.37 -33.17
CA ASP A 282 -9.00 -9.17 -33.73
C ASP A 282 -8.65 -9.67 -35.14
N ILE A 283 -9.26 -10.78 -35.53
CA ILE A 283 -9.10 -11.39 -36.85
C ILE A 283 -10.48 -11.64 -37.44
N PHE A 284 -10.91 -10.76 -38.34
CA PHE A 284 -12.20 -10.86 -39.01
C PHE A 284 -12.05 -11.62 -40.32
N LYS A 285 -12.60 -12.83 -40.40
CA LYS A 285 -12.53 -13.66 -41.60
C LYS A 285 -13.84 -13.59 -42.38
N SER A 286 -13.72 -13.43 -43.69
CA SER A 286 -14.82 -13.59 -44.65
C SER A 286 -14.39 -14.60 -45.72
N GLU A 287 -15.29 -14.98 -46.65
CA GLU A 287 -14.90 -15.86 -47.77
C GLU A 287 -13.77 -15.25 -48.61
N ASN A 288 -13.84 -13.95 -48.89
CA ASN A 288 -12.97 -13.31 -49.89
C ASN A 288 -11.78 -12.55 -49.30
N ALA A 289 -11.79 -12.30 -47.98
CA ALA A 289 -10.73 -11.57 -47.32
C ALA A 289 -10.64 -11.90 -45.82
N VAL A 290 -9.46 -11.68 -45.24
CA VAL A 290 -9.24 -11.64 -43.79
C VAL A 290 -8.72 -10.26 -43.40
N PHE A 291 -9.21 -9.74 -42.28
CA PHE A 291 -8.71 -8.52 -41.65
C PHE A 291 -7.98 -8.89 -40.37
N VAL A 292 -6.80 -8.31 -40.16
CA VAL A 292 -6.03 -8.44 -38.93
C VAL A 292 -5.85 -7.06 -38.35
N LEU A 293 -6.31 -6.88 -37.11
CA LEU A 293 -6.32 -5.64 -36.37
C LEU A 293 -5.48 -5.80 -35.11
N LEU A 294 -4.65 -4.81 -34.82
CA LEU A 294 -4.08 -4.58 -33.50
C LEU A 294 -4.29 -3.10 -33.16
N ALA A 295 -4.77 -2.83 -31.95
CA ALA A 295 -5.06 -1.48 -31.52
C ALA A 295 -4.79 -1.31 -30.02
N ASP A 296 -4.44 -0.10 -29.64
CA ASP A 296 -4.05 0.30 -28.29
C ASP A 296 -4.72 1.62 -27.92
N VAL A 297 -5.37 1.63 -26.76
CA VAL A 297 -6.08 2.79 -26.22
C VAL A 297 -5.16 3.55 -25.28
N SER A 298 -5.06 4.87 -25.47
CA SER A 298 -4.30 5.73 -24.57
C SER A 298 -4.75 5.59 -23.11
N GLY A 299 -3.79 5.39 -22.21
CA GLY A 299 -4.04 5.18 -20.79
C GLY A 299 -4.08 3.70 -20.43
N HIS A 300 -4.49 3.38 -19.20
CA HIS A 300 -4.50 1.99 -18.72
C HIS A 300 -5.64 1.76 -17.73
N GLY A 301 -5.91 0.49 -17.43
CA GLY A 301 -6.92 0.10 -16.45
C GLY A 301 -8.34 0.12 -17.01
N VAL A 302 -9.33 0.31 -16.12
CA VAL A 302 -10.75 0.13 -16.43
C VAL A 302 -11.28 1.07 -17.52
N PRO A 303 -10.96 2.38 -17.53
CA PRO A 303 -11.44 3.28 -18.58
C PRO A 303 -10.98 2.87 -19.97
N ALA A 304 -9.68 2.52 -20.11
CA ALA A 304 -9.11 2.06 -21.38
C ALA A 304 -9.83 0.79 -21.87
N ALA A 305 -10.04 -0.19 -20.99
CA ALA A 305 -10.74 -1.44 -21.34
C ALA A 305 -12.18 -1.22 -21.84
N PHE A 306 -12.93 -0.24 -21.31
CA PHE A 306 -14.26 0.09 -21.84
C PHE A 306 -14.20 0.69 -23.25
N ILE A 307 -13.21 1.54 -23.52
CA ILE A 307 -12.98 2.12 -24.85
C ILE A 307 -12.58 1.02 -25.83
N THR A 308 -11.75 0.07 -25.41
CA THR A 308 -11.39 -1.13 -26.18
C THR A 308 -12.63 -1.91 -26.61
N MET A 309 -13.59 -2.14 -25.70
CA MET A 309 -14.86 -2.82 -26.02
C MET A 309 -15.72 -2.03 -27.02
N ALA A 310 -15.81 -0.70 -26.84
CA ALA A 310 -16.54 0.18 -27.77
C ALA A 310 -15.88 0.24 -29.16
N ALA A 311 -14.54 0.24 -29.21
CA ALA A 311 -13.76 0.20 -30.43
C ALA A 311 -14.00 -1.13 -31.16
N LYS A 312 -13.84 -2.28 -30.48
CA LYS A 312 -14.08 -3.61 -31.07
C LYS A 312 -15.44 -3.69 -31.76
N GLN A 313 -16.50 -3.21 -31.10
CA GLN A 313 -17.84 -3.17 -31.70
C GLN A 313 -17.90 -2.27 -32.94
N SER A 314 -17.30 -1.08 -32.88
CA SER A 314 -17.25 -0.14 -34.00
C SER A 314 -16.48 -0.72 -35.19
N PHE A 315 -15.37 -1.42 -34.95
CA PHE A 315 -14.60 -2.10 -35.99
C PHE A 315 -15.38 -3.24 -36.64
N SER A 316 -16.03 -4.08 -35.84
CA SER A 316 -16.88 -5.17 -36.35
C SER A 316 -17.97 -4.62 -37.29
N MET A 317 -18.65 -3.55 -36.87
CA MET A 317 -19.69 -2.90 -37.69
C MET A 317 -19.12 -2.23 -38.95
N ALA A 318 -17.90 -1.69 -38.89
CA ALA A 318 -17.25 -1.05 -40.02
C ALA A 318 -16.85 -2.05 -41.11
N ILE A 319 -16.31 -3.20 -40.70
CA ILE A 319 -15.83 -4.27 -41.60
C ILE A 319 -16.98 -4.88 -42.39
N GLU A 320 -18.19 -4.94 -41.82
CA GLU A 320 -19.39 -5.37 -42.56
C GLU A 320 -19.82 -4.38 -43.65
N ARG A 321 -19.43 -3.11 -43.55
CA ARG A 321 -19.88 -2.02 -44.44
C ARG A 321 -18.89 -1.73 -45.57
N THR A 322 -17.60 -1.85 -45.30
CA THR A 322 -16.55 -1.52 -46.27
C THR A 322 -15.33 -2.39 -46.09
N SER A 323 -14.63 -2.65 -47.18
CA SER A 323 -13.43 -3.49 -47.19
C SER A 323 -12.12 -2.69 -47.23
N GLU A 324 -12.17 -1.37 -47.23
CA GLU A 324 -10.97 -0.52 -47.25
C GLU A 324 -10.55 -0.12 -45.83
N PRO A 325 -9.32 -0.47 -45.36
CA PRO A 325 -8.84 -0.13 -44.02
C PRO A 325 -8.96 1.36 -43.66
N ALA A 326 -8.58 2.27 -44.56
CA ALA A 326 -8.72 3.71 -44.33
C ALA A 326 -10.19 4.17 -44.23
N ALA A 327 -11.13 3.50 -44.91
CA ALA A 327 -12.56 3.77 -44.76
C ALA A 327 -13.11 3.23 -43.43
N ILE A 328 -12.59 2.08 -42.98
CA ILE A 328 -12.91 1.50 -41.67
C ILE A 328 -12.49 2.47 -40.56
N PHE A 329 -11.25 2.97 -40.59
CA PHE A 329 -10.79 3.94 -39.59
C PHE A 329 -11.60 5.24 -39.58
N ARG A 330 -12.04 5.75 -40.75
CA ARG A 330 -12.96 6.90 -40.82
C ARG A 330 -14.27 6.63 -40.09
N TYR A 331 -14.89 5.49 -40.36
CA TYR A 331 -16.14 5.10 -39.72
C TYR A 331 -15.97 4.96 -38.20
N VAL A 332 -14.91 4.28 -37.77
CA VAL A 332 -14.63 4.09 -36.34
C VAL A 332 -14.35 5.43 -35.66
N ASN A 333 -13.58 6.33 -36.28
CA ASN A 333 -13.34 7.67 -35.74
C ASN A 333 -14.65 8.43 -35.50
N GLU A 334 -15.56 8.41 -36.46
CA GLU A 334 -16.86 9.07 -36.34
C GLU A 334 -17.75 8.43 -35.26
N GLU A 335 -17.74 7.10 -35.13
CA GLU A 335 -18.52 6.41 -34.10
C GLU A 335 -17.94 6.62 -32.70
N MET A 336 -16.61 6.62 -32.56
CA MET A 336 -15.94 6.88 -31.29
C MET A 336 -16.20 8.31 -30.82
N LEU A 337 -16.08 9.31 -31.69
CA LEU A 337 -16.37 10.72 -31.36
C LEU A 337 -17.82 10.97 -30.89
N LYS A 338 -18.78 10.16 -31.36
CA LYS A 338 -20.18 10.25 -30.94
C LYS A 338 -20.44 9.64 -29.55
N ARG A 339 -19.64 8.65 -29.14
CA ARG A 339 -19.91 7.80 -27.98
C ARG A 339 -18.95 8.04 -26.82
N VAL A 340 -17.71 8.39 -27.12
CA VAL A 340 -16.63 8.64 -26.17
C VAL A 340 -16.37 10.14 -26.13
N HIS A 341 -16.65 10.76 -25.00
CA HIS A 341 -16.48 12.20 -24.78
C HIS A 341 -15.29 12.52 -23.87
N THR A 342 -14.39 11.56 -23.68
CA THR A 342 -13.13 11.74 -22.94
C THR A 342 -12.05 12.25 -23.88
N GLN A 343 -10.86 12.56 -23.34
CA GLN A 343 -9.68 12.93 -24.15
C GLN A 343 -8.88 11.70 -24.62
N ASP A 344 -9.41 10.51 -24.37
CA ASP A 344 -8.75 9.25 -24.72
C ASP A 344 -8.82 9.01 -26.23
N TYR A 345 -7.79 8.39 -26.76
CA TYR A 345 -7.67 8.08 -28.18
C TYR A 345 -7.18 6.65 -28.38
N LEU A 346 -7.35 6.16 -29.60
CA LEU A 346 -6.97 4.81 -29.99
C LEU A 346 -5.96 4.87 -31.13
N THR A 347 -4.81 4.23 -30.96
CA THR A 347 -3.91 3.90 -32.07
C THR A 347 -4.30 2.54 -32.63
N ALA A 348 -4.24 2.37 -33.94
CA ALA A 348 -4.59 1.08 -34.56
C ALA A 348 -3.83 0.83 -35.85
N PHE A 349 -3.48 -0.44 -36.08
CA PHE A 349 -3.00 -0.93 -37.35
C PHE A 349 -3.95 -2.00 -37.88
N LEU A 350 -4.47 -1.78 -39.09
CA LEU A 350 -5.42 -2.68 -39.73
C LEU A 350 -4.90 -3.09 -41.09
N LEU A 351 -4.80 -4.39 -41.33
CA LEU A 351 -4.54 -4.94 -42.65
C LEU A 351 -5.69 -5.83 -43.10
N LYS A 352 -5.90 -5.86 -44.41
CA LYS A 352 -6.80 -6.74 -45.14
C LYS A 352 -5.95 -7.55 -46.11
N ILE A 353 -6.21 -8.86 -46.19
CA ILE A 353 -5.60 -9.75 -47.17
C ILE A 353 -6.73 -10.40 -47.97
N ASP A 354 -6.69 -10.28 -49.29
CA ASP A 354 -7.66 -10.93 -50.18
C ASP A 354 -7.20 -12.33 -50.62
N GLU A 355 -8.05 -13.05 -51.38
CA GLU A 355 -7.73 -14.39 -51.88
C GLU A 355 -6.48 -14.45 -52.76
N GLN A 356 -6.13 -13.34 -53.40
CA GLN A 356 -4.94 -13.20 -54.23
C GLN A 356 -3.69 -12.89 -53.39
N ASN A 357 -3.82 -12.82 -52.06
CA ASN A 357 -2.77 -12.44 -51.11
C ASN A 357 -2.31 -10.99 -51.28
N LYS A 358 -3.14 -10.14 -51.91
CA LYS A 358 -2.91 -8.70 -51.93
C LYS A 358 -3.24 -8.17 -50.54
N VAL A 359 -2.32 -7.39 -50.00
CA VAL A 359 -2.48 -6.74 -48.70
C VAL A 359 -2.82 -5.28 -48.92
N THR A 360 -3.92 -4.84 -48.33
CA THR A 360 -4.24 -3.42 -48.16
C THR A 360 -4.18 -3.12 -46.68
N PHE A 361 -3.50 -2.05 -46.26
CA PHE A 361 -3.36 -1.72 -44.84
C PHE A 361 -3.50 -0.22 -44.61
N ALA A 362 -3.83 0.15 -43.38
CA ALA A 362 -3.80 1.52 -42.90
C ALA A 362 -3.26 1.55 -41.47
N ASN A 363 -2.53 2.61 -41.14
CA ASN A 363 -1.98 2.90 -39.83
C ASN A 363 -2.61 4.19 -39.27
N ALA A 364 -3.18 4.13 -38.07
CA ALA A 364 -3.72 5.24 -37.31
C ALA A 364 -2.79 5.57 -36.14
N SER A 365 -1.58 6.07 -36.46
CA SER A 365 -0.54 6.41 -35.48
C SER A 365 -0.11 5.26 -34.55
N HIS A 366 -0.22 4.01 -35.00
CA HIS A 366 0.27 2.83 -34.29
C HIS A 366 1.69 2.46 -34.70
N GLN A 367 2.28 1.47 -34.03
CA GLN A 367 3.56 0.89 -34.43
C GLN A 367 3.49 0.35 -35.86
N LYS A 368 4.59 0.54 -36.61
CA LYS A 368 4.69 0.08 -38.00
C LYS A 368 4.74 -1.44 -38.03
N ALA A 369 3.89 -2.08 -38.83
CA ALA A 369 3.95 -3.54 -38.96
C ALA A 369 5.23 -3.98 -39.67
N ILE A 370 5.85 -5.05 -39.18
CA ILE A 370 7.08 -5.63 -39.75
C ILE A 370 6.68 -6.67 -40.79
N HIS A 371 7.23 -6.57 -42.00
CA HIS A 371 7.12 -7.57 -43.05
C HIS A 371 8.49 -8.22 -43.27
N LEU A 372 8.59 -9.51 -42.98
CA LEU A 372 9.76 -10.33 -43.28
C LEU A 372 9.57 -11.01 -44.62
N VAL A 373 10.38 -10.64 -45.60
CA VAL A 373 10.33 -11.20 -46.96
C VAL A 373 11.12 -12.51 -46.98
N ALA A 374 10.42 -13.64 -47.12
CA ALA A 374 11.07 -14.95 -47.02
C ALA A 374 12.08 -15.23 -48.14
N ALA A 375 11.87 -14.64 -49.33
CA ALA A 375 12.72 -14.87 -50.48
C ALA A 375 14.09 -14.15 -50.39
N THR A 376 14.18 -13.05 -49.64
CA THR A 376 15.36 -12.16 -49.63
C THR A 376 15.91 -11.90 -48.23
N ASP A 377 15.22 -12.34 -47.18
CA ASP A 377 15.47 -11.98 -45.78
C ASP A 377 15.41 -10.47 -45.51
N GLU A 378 14.77 -9.73 -46.42
CA GLU A 378 14.59 -8.29 -46.28
C GLU A 378 13.51 -8.00 -45.22
N VAL A 379 13.79 -7.04 -44.36
CA VAL A 379 12.82 -6.50 -43.40
C VAL A 379 12.24 -5.21 -43.97
N ARG A 380 10.92 -5.17 -44.14
CA ARG A 380 10.17 -3.99 -44.55
C ARG A 380 9.26 -3.53 -43.43
N MET A 381 9.01 -2.22 -43.36
CA MET A 381 8.07 -1.64 -42.40
C MET A 381 6.87 -1.11 -43.16
N TYR A 382 5.68 -1.62 -42.85
CA TYR A 382 4.43 -1.13 -43.39
C TYR A 382 3.94 0.06 -42.57
N ASP A 383 3.68 1.17 -43.26
CA ASP A 383 3.26 2.41 -42.65
C ASP A 383 2.45 3.26 -43.63
N THR A 384 1.56 4.09 -43.10
CA THR A 384 0.75 5.06 -43.85
C THR A 384 0.52 6.30 -43.01
N ASP A 385 0.15 7.41 -43.64
CA ASP A 385 -0.36 8.56 -42.89
C ASP A 385 -1.70 8.22 -42.21
N GLY A 386 -1.88 8.73 -41.00
CA GLY A 386 -3.13 8.62 -40.24
C GLY A 386 -2.94 9.05 -38.78
N LEU A 387 -3.80 9.96 -38.31
CA LEU A 387 -3.84 10.34 -36.89
C LEU A 387 -4.53 9.25 -36.05
N PHE A 388 -4.35 9.28 -34.73
CA PHE A 388 -5.08 8.41 -33.80
C PHE A 388 -6.60 8.61 -33.90
N ILE A 389 -7.33 7.54 -33.65
CA ILE A 389 -8.79 7.43 -33.77
C ILE A 389 -9.46 7.97 -32.49
N GLY A 390 -10.59 8.65 -32.65
CA GLY A 390 -11.50 9.03 -31.56
C GLY A 390 -11.21 10.38 -30.91
N ALA A 391 -10.10 11.04 -31.24
CA ALA A 391 -9.73 12.31 -30.61
C ALA A 391 -10.25 13.56 -31.31
N MET A 392 -10.31 13.56 -32.64
CA MET A 392 -10.72 14.74 -33.41
C MET A 392 -11.39 14.38 -34.75
N PRO A 393 -12.41 15.14 -35.18
CA PRO A 393 -13.08 14.92 -36.47
C PRO A 393 -12.13 14.96 -37.68
N GLU A 394 -11.10 15.79 -37.62
CA GLU A 394 -10.12 16.01 -38.68
C GLU A 394 -9.32 14.74 -39.00
N ALA A 395 -9.17 13.83 -38.03
CA ALA A 395 -8.46 12.56 -38.23
C ALA A 395 -9.06 11.75 -39.39
N SER A 396 -10.38 11.84 -39.62
CA SER A 396 -11.06 11.17 -40.73
C SER A 396 -10.48 11.52 -42.11
N GLY A 397 -9.93 12.72 -42.30
CA GLY A 397 -9.32 13.13 -43.57
C GLY A 397 -7.89 12.62 -43.78
N THR A 398 -7.27 12.02 -42.76
CA THR A 398 -5.84 11.70 -42.76
C THR A 398 -5.50 10.27 -43.15
N TYR A 399 -6.42 9.33 -42.94
CA TYR A 399 -6.19 7.90 -43.16
C TYR A 399 -5.97 7.56 -44.64
N LYS A 400 -4.89 6.85 -44.95
CA LYS A 400 -4.56 6.37 -46.30
C LYS A 400 -4.39 4.86 -46.33
N ASN A 401 -4.64 4.26 -47.50
CA ASN A 401 -4.35 2.86 -47.75
C ASN A 401 -2.94 2.72 -48.33
N GLY A 402 -2.16 1.79 -47.77
CA GLY A 402 -0.99 1.20 -48.40
C GLY A 402 -1.37 -0.12 -49.07
N GLU A 403 -0.65 -0.50 -50.12
CA GLU A 403 -0.86 -1.77 -50.83
C GLU A 403 0.46 -2.50 -51.05
N THR A 404 0.41 -3.82 -50.94
CA THR A 404 1.55 -4.72 -51.17
C THR A 404 1.02 -6.13 -51.47
N GLN A 405 1.92 -7.09 -51.68
CA GLN A 405 1.60 -8.45 -52.07
C GLN A 405 2.42 -9.42 -51.23
N LEU A 406 1.76 -10.36 -50.56
CA LEU A 406 2.45 -11.43 -49.84
C LEU A 406 2.89 -12.54 -50.80
N LYS A 407 4.08 -13.07 -50.53
CA LYS A 407 4.66 -14.24 -51.20
C LYS A 407 4.81 -15.40 -50.23
N SER A 408 5.01 -16.60 -50.76
CA SER A 408 5.13 -17.82 -49.96
C SER A 408 6.24 -17.69 -48.92
N GLY A 409 5.92 -18.00 -47.67
CA GLY A 409 6.82 -17.90 -46.51
C GLY A 409 6.86 -16.52 -45.85
N ASP A 410 6.31 -15.47 -46.48
CA ASP A 410 6.35 -14.14 -45.91
C ASP A 410 5.60 -14.07 -44.58
N ARG A 411 6.15 -13.29 -43.65
CA ARG A 411 5.54 -13.04 -42.33
C ARG A 411 5.23 -11.57 -42.15
N VAL A 412 4.08 -11.27 -41.55
CA VAL A 412 3.75 -9.91 -41.09
C VAL A 412 3.51 -9.95 -39.59
N ILE A 413 4.14 -9.02 -38.88
CA ILE A 413 4.09 -8.91 -37.42
C ILE A 413 3.55 -7.53 -37.05
N LEU A 414 2.42 -7.53 -36.34
CA LEU A 414 1.86 -6.36 -35.67
C LEU A 414 2.23 -6.47 -34.20
N PHE A 415 2.59 -5.37 -33.56
CA PHE A 415 3.00 -5.35 -32.16
C PHE A 415 2.72 -3.99 -31.52
N THR A 416 2.64 -3.95 -30.19
CA THR A 416 2.53 -2.71 -29.41
C THR A 416 3.88 -2.26 -28.85
N ASP A 417 3.95 -1.00 -28.45
CA ASP A 417 5.15 -0.38 -27.86
C ASP A 417 5.63 -1.07 -26.58
N GLY A 418 4.76 -1.79 -25.89
CA GLY A 418 5.10 -2.65 -24.77
C GLY A 418 6.19 -3.70 -25.06
N ILE A 419 6.52 -3.98 -26.33
CA ILE A 419 7.68 -4.79 -26.72
C ILE A 419 8.96 -3.95 -26.83
N ASN A 420 9.01 -2.97 -27.73
CA ASN A 420 10.25 -2.28 -28.07
C ASN A 420 10.61 -1.16 -27.08
N GLU A 421 9.65 -0.54 -26.42
CA GLU A 421 9.85 0.57 -25.47
C GLU A 421 9.97 0.07 -24.02
N HIS A 422 9.87 -1.25 -23.80
CA HIS A 422 9.98 -1.84 -22.47
C HIS A 422 11.36 -1.60 -21.86
N LYS A 423 11.41 -1.17 -20.59
CA LYS A 423 12.66 -0.78 -19.92
C LYS A 423 13.17 -1.87 -18.97
N ASN A 424 14.48 -2.08 -18.97
CA ASN A 424 15.16 -2.89 -17.95
C ASN A 424 15.35 -2.09 -16.64
N THR A 425 15.97 -2.72 -15.63
CA THR A 425 16.25 -2.09 -14.33
C THR A 425 17.22 -0.90 -14.40
N GLN A 426 17.96 -0.75 -15.51
CA GLN A 426 18.85 0.38 -15.77
C GLN A 426 18.14 1.51 -16.55
N GLY A 427 16.88 1.31 -16.95
CA GLY A 427 16.10 2.26 -17.73
C GLY A 427 16.34 2.21 -19.24
N GLU A 428 17.11 1.24 -19.73
CA GLU A 428 17.34 1.04 -21.17
C GLU A 428 16.16 0.32 -21.80
N GLU A 429 15.76 0.76 -23.00
CA GLU A 429 14.68 0.15 -23.77
C GLU A 429 15.15 -1.14 -24.45
N PHE A 430 14.22 -2.08 -24.64
CA PHE A 430 14.49 -3.34 -25.35
C PHE A 430 14.98 -3.06 -26.77
N GLY A 431 14.33 -2.09 -27.43
CA GLY A 431 14.74 -1.52 -28.71
C GLY A 431 14.31 -2.35 -29.91
N MET A 432 14.06 -1.65 -31.02
CA MET A 432 13.68 -2.26 -32.30
C MET A 432 14.77 -3.15 -32.88
N GLU A 433 16.05 -2.82 -32.66
CA GLU A 433 17.18 -3.59 -33.21
C GLU A 433 17.21 -5.02 -32.67
N ARG A 434 17.11 -5.18 -31.34
CA ARG A 434 17.04 -6.51 -30.70
C ARG A 434 15.80 -7.27 -31.12
N PHE A 435 14.66 -6.58 -31.23
CA PHE A 435 13.42 -7.21 -31.65
C PHE A 435 13.52 -7.77 -33.09
N LEU A 436 14.03 -6.98 -34.03
CA LEU A 436 14.26 -7.43 -35.41
C LEU A 436 15.29 -8.56 -35.51
N GLU A 437 16.37 -8.51 -34.71
CA GLU A 437 17.36 -9.58 -34.65
C GLU A 437 16.75 -10.91 -34.20
N LEU A 438 15.87 -10.88 -33.18
CA LEU A 438 15.16 -12.08 -32.72
C LEU A 438 14.22 -12.65 -33.78
N LEU A 439 13.49 -11.78 -34.47
CA LEU A 439 12.57 -12.20 -35.54
C LEU A 439 13.32 -12.82 -36.72
N THR A 440 14.41 -12.18 -37.17
CA THR A 440 15.20 -12.63 -38.33
C THR A 440 16.01 -13.89 -38.03
N SER A 441 16.62 -13.99 -36.85
CA SER A 441 17.41 -15.17 -36.43
C SER A 441 16.56 -16.43 -36.20
N ASN A 442 15.25 -16.27 -36.01
CA ASN A 442 14.32 -17.37 -35.77
C ASN A 442 13.28 -17.52 -36.89
N LYS A 443 13.51 -16.93 -38.06
CA LYS A 443 12.57 -16.93 -39.20
C LYS A 443 12.16 -18.33 -39.68
N ASP A 444 13.00 -19.35 -39.50
CA ASP A 444 12.72 -20.72 -39.97
C ASP A 444 11.93 -21.57 -38.95
N LYS A 445 11.71 -21.04 -37.73
CA LYS A 445 10.93 -21.71 -36.68
C LYS A 445 9.44 -21.43 -36.84
N PRO A 446 8.54 -22.30 -36.34
CA PRO A 446 7.09 -22.03 -36.33
C PRO A 446 6.76 -20.68 -35.68
N ILE A 447 5.79 -19.94 -36.24
CA ILE A 447 5.45 -18.58 -35.78
C ILE A 447 5.15 -18.50 -34.27
N GLN A 448 4.49 -19.51 -33.70
CA GLN A 448 4.19 -19.57 -32.26
C GLN A 448 5.47 -19.71 -31.41
N GLU A 449 6.46 -20.46 -31.89
CA GLU A 449 7.75 -20.61 -31.20
C GLU A 449 8.53 -19.31 -31.23
N VAL A 450 8.51 -18.58 -32.36
CA VAL A 450 9.14 -17.25 -32.46
C VAL A 450 8.53 -16.28 -31.46
N GLN A 451 7.20 -16.23 -31.34
CA GLN A 451 6.55 -15.38 -30.35
C GLN A 451 6.97 -15.73 -28.92
N ASN A 452 7.02 -17.01 -28.58
CA ASN A 452 7.49 -17.47 -27.27
C ASN A 452 8.93 -17.06 -26.98
N ILE A 453 9.82 -17.13 -27.97
CA ILE A 453 11.22 -16.71 -27.85
C ILE A 453 11.30 -15.21 -27.58
N VAL A 454 10.56 -14.38 -28.33
CA VAL A 454 10.52 -12.92 -28.12
C VAL A 454 10.11 -12.60 -26.68
N ILE A 455 9.03 -13.21 -26.18
CA ILE A 455 8.54 -12.96 -24.81
C ILE A 455 9.53 -13.44 -23.75
N GLN A 456 10.19 -14.58 -23.96
CA GLN A 456 11.21 -15.08 -23.03
C GLN A 456 12.41 -14.14 -22.96
N GLU A 457 12.90 -13.66 -24.10
CA GLU A 457 14.01 -12.71 -24.14
C GLU A 457 13.63 -11.34 -23.57
N LEU A 458 12.41 -10.85 -23.82
CA LEU A 458 11.89 -9.64 -23.19
C LEU A 458 11.88 -9.77 -21.65
N LYS A 459 11.34 -10.88 -21.12
CA LYS A 459 11.35 -11.15 -19.67
C LYS A 459 12.75 -11.25 -19.07
N LYS A 460 13.70 -11.85 -19.78
CA LYS A 460 15.11 -11.90 -19.36
C LYS A 460 15.73 -10.51 -19.35
N PHE A 461 15.48 -9.71 -20.39
CA PHE A 461 15.99 -8.34 -20.49
C PHE A 461 15.48 -7.45 -19.36
N MET A 462 14.20 -7.55 -19.01
CA MET A 462 13.61 -6.78 -17.92
C MET A 462 14.31 -7.01 -16.58
N ASN A 463 14.83 -8.23 -16.32
CA ASN A 463 15.57 -8.58 -15.12
C ASN A 463 14.90 -8.13 -13.80
N GLY A 464 13.58 -8.34 -13.70
CA GLY A 464 12.78 -7.96 -12.53
C GLY A 464 12.25 -6.50 -12.53
N ALA A 465 12.47 -5.73 -13.59
CA ALA A 465 11.79 -4.45 -13.79
C ALA A 465 10.26 -4.64 -13.85
N PRO A 466 9.46 -3.68 -13.35
CA PRO A 466 8.02 -3.74 -13.45
C PRO A 466 7.57 -3.62 -14.91
N VAL A 467 6.56 -4.40 -15.29
CA VAL A 467 5.84 -4.23 -16.56
C VAL A 467 5.17 -2.86 -16.53
N ARG A 468 5.42 -2.02 -17.53
CA ARG A 468 4.89 -0.64 -17.61
C ARG A 468 3.81 -0.42 -18.65
N ASP A 469 3.63 -1.38 -19.54
CA ASP A 469 2.62 -1.32 -20.59
C ASP A 469 2.17 -2.71 -21.00
N ASP A 470 1.05 -2.78 -21.70
CA ASP A 470 0.48 -4.00 -22.26
C ASP A 470 1.39 -4.56 -23.38
N ILE A 471 1.55 -5.88 -23.43
CA ILE A 471 2.40 -6.54 -24.44
C ILE A 471 1.51 -7.34 -25.38
N SER A 472 1.37 -6.84 -26.62
CA SER A 472 0.58 -7.49 -27.65
C SER A 472 1.38 -7.69 -28.92
N MET A 473 1.21 -8.87 -29.53
CA MET A 473 1.84 -9.22 -30.80
C MET A 473 0.95 -10.18 -31.59
N VAL A 474 0.71 -9.85 -32.85
CA VAL A 474 -0.02 -10.69 -33.80
C VAL A 474 0.89 -10.97 -34.99
N THR A 475 1.09 -12.25 -35.31
CA THR A 475 1.92 -12.69 -36.42
C THR A 475 1.07 -13.51 -37.37
N LEU A 476 1.19 -13.20 -38.65
CA LEU A 476 0.66 -14.01 -39.73
C LEU A 476 1.78 -14.51 -40.63
N GLU A 477 1.61 -15.70 -41.19
CA GLU A 477 2.54 -16.31 -42.14
C GLU A 477 1.77 -16.92 -43.30
N LEU A 478 2.14 -16.57 -44.54
CA LEU A 478 1.69 -17.29 -45.72
C LEU A 478 2.51 -18.57 -45.88
N HIS A 479 1.85 -19.72 -46.03
CA HIS A 479 2.51 -21.02 -46.07
C HIS A 479 3.74 -21.04 -47.00
N PRO A 480 4.91 -21.57 -46.58
CA PRO A 480 6.15 -21.55 -47.35
C PRO A 480 6.04 -22.20 -48.74
N GLN A 481 5.15 -23.16 -48.90
CA GLN A 481 4.88 -23.85 -50.17
C GLN A 481 3.60 -23.37 -50.88
N TRP A 482 3.06 -22.21 -50.51
CA TRP A 482 1.79 -21.72 -51.05
C TRP A 482 1.77 -21.62 -52.59
N GLY A 483 2.82 -21.07 -53.21
CA GLY A 483 2.90 -20.97 -54.67
C GLY A 483 2.85 -22.34 -55.36
N ASN A 484 3.62 -23.31 -54.84
CA ASN A 484 3.62 -24.69 -55.32
C ASN A 484 2.25 -25.36 -55.12
N PHE A 485 1.62 -25.13 -53.96
CA PHE A 485 0.27 -25.62 -53.67
C PHE A 485 -0.75 -25.08 -54.68
N VAL A 486 -0.76 -23.77 -54.95
CA VAL A 486 -1.69 -23.14 -55.87
C VAL A 486 -1.52 -23.70 -57.29
N GLU A 487 -0.29 -23.91 -57.73
CA GLU A 487 0.01 -24.50 -59.04
C GLU A 487 -0.54 -25.93 -59.16
N ILE A 488 -0.21 -26.81 -58.21
CA ILE A 488 -0.68 -28.20 -58.17
C ILE A 488 -2.21 -28.24 -58.05
N PHE A 489 -2.80 -27.42 -57.17
CA PHE A 489 -4.24 -27.35 -57.00
C PHE A 489 -4.95 -26.95 -58.29
N ASN A 490 -4.44 -25.93 -59.00
CA ASN A 490 -5.01 -25.49 -60.27
C ASN A 490 -4.87 -26.56 -61.36
N GLN A 491 -3.75 -27.28 -61.42
CA GLN A 491 -3.58 -28.43 -62.32
C GLN A 491 -4.62 -29.53 -62.04
N GLY A 492 -4.86 -29.85 -60.76
CA GLY A 492 -5.89 -30.82 -60.36
C GLY A 492 -7.30 -30.39 -60.75
N VAL A 493 -7.64 -29.11 -60.53
CA VAL A 493 -8.94 -28.54 -60.94
C VAL A 493 -9.10 -28.53 -62.45
N GLU A 494 -8.03 -28.26 -63.22
CA GLU A 494 -8.08 -28.28 -64.68
C GLU A 494 -8.24 -29.71 -65.22
N ALA A 495 -7.53 -30.69 -64.66
CA ALA A 495 -7.73 -32.11 -64.97
C ALA A 495 -9.18 -32.56 -64.71
N MET A 496 -9.82 -32.07 -63.63
CA MET A 496 -11.26 -32.31 -63.40
C MET A 496 -12.14 -31.75 -64.54
N LYS A 497 -11.83 -30.55 -65.07
CA LYS A 497 -12.58 -29.95 -66.18
C LYS A 497 -12.40 -30.76 -67.47
N ASN A 498 -11.20 -31.26 -67.71
CA ASN A 498 -10.86 -32.11 -68.85
C ASN A 498 -11.39 -33.55 -68.72
N ARG A 499 -12.00 -33.90 -67.58
CA ARG A 499 -12.50 -35.25 -67.24
C ARG A 499 -11.40 -36.30 -67.06
N GLU A 500 -10.18 -35.86 -66.76
CA GLU A 500 -9.03 -36.71 -66.44
C GLU A 500 -9.03 -37.05 -64.94
N TYR A 501 -10.02 -37.84 -64.51
CA TYR A 501 -10.36 -37.98 -63.09
C TYR A 501 -9.27 -38.64 -62.21
N GLU A 502 -8.55 -39.64 -62.73
CA GLU A 502 -7.44 -40.27 -61.99
C GLU A 502 -6.28 -39.30 -61.76
N GLN A 503 -5.92 -38.53 -62.79
CA GLN A 503 -4.90 -37.49 -62.69
C GLN A 503 -5.34 -36.37 -61.75
N ALA A 504 -6.61 -35.95 -61.82
CA ALA A 504 -7.18 -34.97 -60.92
C ALA A 504 -7.10 -35.44 -59.45
N GLU A 505 -7.45 -36.70 -59.17
CA GLU A 505 -7.36 -37.27 -57.82
C GLU A 505 -5.92 -37.27 -57.31
N ALA A 506 -4.98 -37.80 -58.09
CA ALA A 506 -3.57 -37.85 -57.72
C ALA A 506 -3.00 -36.46 -57.42
N THR A 507 -3.34 -35.48 -58.27
CA THR A 507 -2.84 -34.10 -58.15
C THR A 507 -3.47 -33.38 -56.94
N LEU A 508 -4.78 -33.54 -56.70
CA LEU A 508 -5.44 -32.96 -55.53
C LEU A 508 -4.97 -33.61 -54.21
N LEU A 509 -4.68 -34.92 -54.21
CA LEU A 509 -4.07 -35.59 -53.06
C LEU A 509 -2.62 -35.11 -52.82
N GLN A 510 -1.86 -34.84 -53.88
CA GLN A 510 -0.56 -34.19 -53.77
C GLN A 510 -0.69 -32.79 -53.17
N ALA A 511 -1.64 -31.97 -53.61
CA ALA A 511 -1.92 -30.67 -52.99
C ALA A 511 -2.29 -30.82 -51.49
N ARG A 512 -3.02 -31.87 -51.12
CA ARG A 512 -3.37 -32.19 -49.73
C ARG A 512 -2.15 -32.50 -48.86
N SER A 513 -1.13 -33.11 -49.43
CA SER A 513 0.13 -33.40 -48.72
C SER A 513 0.91 -32.13 -48.38
N ILE A 514 0.72 -31.05 -49.16
CA ILE A 514 1.36 -29.75 -48.94
C ILE A 514 0.55 -28.93 -47.93
N LEU A 515 -0.75 -28.81 -48.14
CA LEU A 515 -1.64 -28.01 -47.30
C LEU A 515 -2.96 -28.77 -47.06
N SER A 516 -2.98 -29.57 -45.99
CA SER A 516 -4.12 -30.43 -45.66
C SER A 516 -5.31 -29.66 -45.08
N THR A 517 -5.09 -28.42 -44.64
CA THR A 517 -6.09 -27.60 -43.93
C THR A 517 -6.87 -26.66 -44.85
N TYR A 518 -6.59 -26.65 -46.17
CA TYR A 518 -7.25 -25.76 -47.12
C TYR A 518 -8.68 -26.23 -47.43
N PRO A 519 -9.74 -25.50 -47.01
CA PRO A 519 -11.11 -26.01 -47.10
C PRO A 519 -11.56 -26.34 -48.53
N ARG A 520 -11.24 -25.47 -49.49
CA ARG A 520 -11.63 -25.65 -50.90
C ARG A 520 -11.05 -26.92 -51.53
N LEU A 521 -9.94 -27.45 -50.98
CA LEU A 521 -9.37 -28.72 -51.40
C LEU A 521 -10.30 -29.90 -51.07
N ASP A 522 -10.80 -29.94 -49.84
CA ASP A 522 -11.73 -30.98 -49.39
C ASP A 522 -13.03 -30.94 -50.21
N TYR A 523 -13.54 -29.75 -50.51
CA TYR A 523 -14.70 -29.58 -51.38
C TYR A 523 -14.43 -30.09 -52.81
N MET A 524 -13.27 -29.79 -53.41
CA MET A 524 -12.91 -30.30 -54.74
C MET A 524 -12.75 -31.82 -54.78
N LEU A 525 -12.10 -32.41 -53.77
CA LEU A 525 -11.97 -33.87 -53.63
C LEU A 525 -13.34 -34.54 -53.45
N ALA A 526 -14.21 -34.01 -52.59
CA ALA A 526 -15.56 -34.52 -52.41
C ALA A 526 -16.38 -34.44 -53.70
N ARG A 527 -16.26 -33.34 -54.45
CA ARG A 527 -16.90 -33.16 -55.75
C ARG A 527 -16.37 -34.13 -56.80
N LEU A 528 -15.08 -34.42 -56.80
CA LEU A 528 -14.47 -35.41 -57.67
C LEU A 528 -15.04 -36.81 -57.40
N TYR A 529 -15.10 -37.22 -56.13
CA TYR A 529 -15.68 -38.50 -55.74
C TYR A 529 -17.17 -38.60 -56.05
N PHE A 530 -17.92 -37.51 -55.87
CA PHE A 530 -19.32 -37.44 -56.26
C PHE A 530 -19.51 -37.65 -57.77
N ILE A 531 -18.66 -37.05 -58.61
CA ILE A 531 -18.71 -37.23 -60.08
C ILE A 531 -18.34 -38.67 -60.49
N GLN A 532 -17.44 -39.33 -59.75
CA GLN A 532 -17.07 -40.73 -59.98
C GLN A 532 -18.05 -41.74 -59.36
N GLU A 533 -19.19 -41.30 -58.82
CA GLU A 533 -20.18 -42.13 -58.12
C GLU A 533 -19.64 -42.86 -56.87
N ARG A 534 -18.53 -42.37 -56.30
CA ARG A 534 -17.89 -42.87 -55.07
C ARG A 534 -18.48 -42.17 -53.84
N MET A 535 -19.77 -42.43 -53.58
CA MET A 535 -20.56 -41.77 -52.54
C MET A 535 -19.99 -41.91 -51.12
N PRO A 536 -19.48 -43.09 -50.68
CA PRO A 536 -18.92 -43.23 -49.33
C PRO A 536 -17.70 -42.32 -49.09
N GLU A 537 -16.79 -42.22 -50.07
CA GLU A 537 -15.60 -41.36 -49.98
C GLU A 537 -15.98 -39.87 -50.03
N ALA A 538 -16.91 -39.50 -50.89
CA ALA A 538 -17.44 -38.14 -50.96
C ALA A 538 -18.09 -37.73 -49.62
N LYS A 539 -18.94 -38.59 -49.05
CA LYS A 539 -19.60 -38.36 -47.76
C LYS A 539 -18.60 -38.18 -46.63
N LYS A 540 -17.56 -39.02 -46.58
CA LYS A 540 -16.52 -38.99 -45.54
C LYS A 540 -15.79 -37.64 -45.46
N ILE A 541 -15.58 -36.98 -46.60
CA ILE A 541 -14.93 -35.67 -46.67
C ILE A 541 -15.95 -34.54 -46.47
N LEU A 542 -17.13 -34.67 -47.06
CA LEU A 542 -18.10 -33.58 -47.14
C LEU A 542 -18.83 -33.32 -45.81
N VAL A 543 -19.09 -34.36 -45.01
CA VAL A 543 -19.70 -34.20 -43.67
C VAL A 543 -18.87 -33.27 -42.76
N PRO A 544 -17.58 -33.54 -42.49
CA PRO A 544 -16.77 -32.65 -41.66
C PRO A 544 -16.51 -31.29 -42.31
N TYR A 545 -16.52 -31.21 -43.66
CA TYR A 545 -16.43 -29.94 -44.37
C TYR A 545 -17.66 -29.06 -44.12
N CYS A 546 -18.88 -29.57 -44.31
CA CYS A 546 -20.12 -28.82 -44.12
C CYS A 546 -20.35 -28.41 -42.65
N GLN A 547 -19.82 -29.17 -41.68
CA GLN A 547 -19.83 -28.77 -40.27
C GLN A 547 -18.95 -27.55 -39.98
N LYS A 548 -17.86 -27.36 -40.74
CA LYS A 548 -16.96 -26.21 -40.60
C LYS A 548 -17.38 -25.03 -41.46
N MET A 549 -17.82 -25.31 -42.69
CA MET A 549 -18.19 -24.33 -43.71
C MET A 549 -19.70 -24.34 -43.91
N ILE A 550 -20.45 -24.05 -42.84
CA ILE A 550 -21.92 -24.13 -42.81
C ILE A 550 -22.55 -23.23 -43.88
N GLN A 551 -21.90 -22.11 -44.23
CA GLN A 551 -22.41 -21.15 -45.22
C GLN A 551 -22.23 -21.61 -46.69
N ASP A 552 -21.48 -22.69 -46.97
CA ASP A 552 -21.28 -23.19 -48.34
C ASP A 552 -22.49 -23.98 -48.84
N THR A 553 -23.43 -23.25 -49.45
CA THR A 553 -24.69 -23.81 -49.97
C THR A 553 -24.49 -24.85 -51.06
N LYS A 554 -23.38 -24.80 -51.82
CA LYS A 554 -23.08 -25.78 -52.88
C LYS A 554 -22.64 -27.11 -52.27
N ALA A 555 -21.79 -27.06 -51.25
CA ALA A 555 -21.39 -28.24 -50.51
C ALA A 555 -22.58 -28.89 -49.79
N MET A 556 -23.45 -28.08 -49.17
CA MET A 556 -24.68 -28.58 -48.54
C MET A 556 -25.64 -29.26 -49.53
N GLN A 557 -25.83 -28.68 -50.72
CA GLN A 557 -26.63 -29.34 -51.77
C GLN A 557 -26.06 -30.69 -52.16
N MET A 558 -24.73 -30.80 -52.28
CA MET A 558 -24.06 -32.05 -52.61
C MET A 558 -24.20 -33.07 -51.47
N LEU A 559 -24.09 -32.64 -50.21
CA LEU A 559 -24.29 -33.51 -49.05
C LEU A 559 -25.73 -34.02 -48.96
N ALA A 560 -26.72 -33.16 -49.19
CA ALA A 560 -28.12 -33.57 -49.25
C ALA A 560 -28.38 -34.57 -50.38
N ALA A 561 -27.79 -34.36 -51.56
CA ALA A 561 -27.87 -35.30 -52.68
C ALA A 561 -27.27 -36.68 -52.34
N ILE A 562 -26.08 -36.70 -51.72
CA ILE A 562 -25.42 -37.93 -51.27
C ILE A 562 -26.25 -38.64 -50.20
N ALA A 563 -26.76 -37.91 -49.20
CA ALA A 563 -27.57 -38.48 -48.13
C ALA A 563 -28.88 -39.11 -48.65
N LEU A 564 -29.52 -38.48 -49.64
CA LEU A 564 -30.69 -39.05 -50.32
C LEU A 564 -30.35 -40.32 -51.12
N ALA A 565 -29.22 -40.31 -51.84
CA ALA A 565 -28.77 -41.47 -52.60
C ALA A 565 -28.38 -42.67 -51.72
N ASP A 566 -27.76 -42.40 -50.56
CA ASP A 566 -27.36 -43.41 -49.57
C ASP A 566 -28.54 -43.90 -48.68
N GLY A 567 -29.73 -43.30 -48.80
CA GLY A 567 -30.89 -43.61 -47.95
C GLY A 567 -30.78 -43.10 -46.50
N ASP A 568 -29.84 -42.19 -46.21
CA ASP A 568 -29.67 -41.55 -44.90
C ASP A 568 -30.64 -40.37 -44.75
N LEU A 569 -31.93 -40.71 -44.61
CA LEU A 569 -33.03 -39.74 -44.62
C LEU A 569 -32.96 -38.75 -43.45
N LYS A 570 -32.37 -39.14 -42.31
CA LYS A 570 -32.18 -38.22 -41.18
C LYS A 570 -31.18 -37.12 -41.50
N MET A 571 -30.04 -37.49 -42.08
CA MET A 571 -29.03 -36.52 -42.50
C MET A 571 -29.60 -35.61 -43.60
N ALA A 572 -30.25 -36.19 -44.61
CA ALA A 572 -30.89 -35.44 -45.68
C ALA A 572 -31.90 -34.40 -45.15
N GLU A 573 -32.76 -34.76 -44.20
CA GLU A 573 -33.71 -33.83 -43.57
C GLU A 573 -32.98 -32.68 -42.86
N SER A 574 -31.98 -32.99 -42.04
CA SER A 574 -31.24 -31.98 -41.28
C SER A 574 -30.51 -30.99 -42.20
N THR A 575 -29.82 -31.48 -43.22
CA THR A 575 -29.06 -30.66 -44.17
C THR A 575 -29.99 -29.81 -45.04
N LEU A 576 -31.15 -30.34 -45.46
CA LEU A 576 -32.12 -29.56 -46.24
C LEU A 576 -32.76 -28.44 -45.42
N ARG A 577 -33.09 -28.66 -44.14
CA ARG A 577 -33.60 -27.60 -43.25
C ARG A 577 -32.57 -26.48 -43.09
N GLU A 578 -31.32 -26.84 -42.86
CA GLU A 578 -30.23 -25.88 -42.70
C GLU A 578 -29.99 -25.09 -44.00
N LEU A 579 -29.93 -25.78 -45.14
CA LEU A 579 -29.82 -25.16 -46.46
C LEU A 579 -30.98 -24.18 -46.74
N LYS A 580 -32.22 -24.52 -46.35
CA LYS A 580 -33.40 -23.63 -46.48
C LYS A 580 -33.26 -22.35 -45.66
N THR A 581 -32.64 -22.43 -44.47
CA THR A 581 -32.39 -21.24 -43.64
C THR A 581 -31.31 -20.32 -44.21
N LEU A 582 -30.31 -20.91 -44.87
CA LEU A 582 -29.17 -20.17 -45.44
C LEU A 582 -29.51 -19.56 -46.80
N ASP A 583 -30.08 -20.36 -47.71
CA ASP A 583 -30.45 -19.95 -49.06
C ASP A 583 -31.69 -20.73 -49.55
N PRO A 584 -32.90 -20.20 -49.36
CA PRO A 584 -34.13 -20.85 -49.83
C PRO A 584 -34.26 -20.87 -51.36
N HIS A 585 -33.42 -20.12 -52.09
CA HIS A 585 -33.41 -20.06 -53.55
C HIS A 585 -32.25 -20.83 -54.17
N ALA A 586 -31.54 -21.63 -53.38
CA ALA A 586 -30.38 -22.36 -53.85
C ALA A 586 -30.75 -23.28 -55.03
N ARG A 587 -29.92 -23.27 -56.08
CA ARG A 587 -30.23 -23.80 -57.43
C ARG A 587 -30.88 -25.19 -57.48
N ASN A 588 -30.48 -26.12 -56.60
CA ASN A 588 -30.99 -27.49 -56.57
C ASN A 588 -31.93 -27.80 -55.39
N PHE A 589 -32.19 -26.82 -54.52
CA PHE A 589 -32.92 -27.03 -53.28
C PHE A 589 -34.32 -27.63 -53.52
N GLN A 590 -35.13 -27.02 -54.38
CA GLN A 590 -36.49 -27.48 -54.66
C GLN A 590 -36.53 -28.92 -55.17
N ARG A 591 -35.57 -29.30 -56.03
CA ARG A 591 -35.48 -30.66 -56.56
C ARG A 591 -35.12 -31.67 -55.47
N LEU A 592 -34.15 -31.33 -54.61
CA LEU A 592 -33.73 -32.20 -53.51
C LEU A 592 -34.84 -32.33 -52.44
N ALA A 593 -35.54 -31.23 -52.13
CA ALA A 593 -36.68 -31.22 -51.23
C ALA A 593 -37.83 -32.08 -51.76
N GLN A 594 -38.17 -31.98 -53.05
CA GLN A 594 -39.17 -32.86 -53.67
C GLN A 594 -38.74 -34.33 -53.62
N THR A 595 -37.46 -34.62 -53.90
CA THR A 595 -36.94 -36.00 -53.84
C THR A 595 -37.01 -36.58 -52.43
N PHE A 596 -36.77 -35.75 -51.41
CA PHE A 596 -36.94 -36.13 -50.01
C PHE A 596 -38.41 -36.37 -49.64
N GLU A 597 -39.32 -35.50 -50.10
CA GLU A 597 -40.76 -35.61 -49.86
C GLU A 597 -41.33 -36.86 -50.52
N ASP A 598 -40.93 -37.16 -51.75
CA ASP A 598 -41.31 -38.39 -52.45
C ASP A 598 -40.83 -39.65 -51.71
N ALA A 599 -39.66 -39.58 -51.06
CA ALA A 599 -39.07 -40.69 -50.30
C ALA A 599 -39.66 -40.88 -48.89
N THR A 600 -40.20 -39.84 -48.26
CA THR A 600 -40.60 -39.85 -46.83
C THR A 600 -42.07 -39.49 -46.56
N GLY A 601 -42.75 -38.88 -47.53
CA GLY A 601 -44.07 -38.26 -47.35
C GLY A 601 -44.05 -37.00 -46.48
N LYS A 602 -42.87 -36.41 -46.21
CA LYS A 602 -42.70 -35.23 -45.36
C LYS A 602 -42.09 -34.07 -46.15
N SER A 603 -42.69 -32.90 -46.02
CA SER A 603 -42.17 -31.64 -46.57
C SER A 603 -41.12 -31.00 -45.66
N VAL A 604 -40.09 -30.37 -46.24
CA VAL A 604 -38.96 -29.73 -45.53
C VAL A 604 -38.85 -28.25 -45.85
#